data_AF-A0A564VJZ8-F1
#
_entry.id   AF-A0A564VJZ8-F1
#
_cell.length_a   1.000
_cell.length_b   1.000
_cell.length_c   1.000
_cell.angle_alpha   90.00
_cell.angle_beta   90.00
_cell.angle_gamma   90.00
#
_symmetry.space_group_name_H-M   'P 1'
#
loop_
_entity.id
_entity.type
_entity.pdbx_description
1 polymer ?
#
loop_
_entity_poly.entity_id
_entity_poly.type
_entity_poly.pdbx_seq_one_letter_code
_entity_poly.pdbx_strand_id
1 'polypeptide(L)'
;MKVDIYIETSSQFQGKVERKCGYVLSTLLRGGEETRKHFGTVSGTYHQAVLLTIADALEHMTRSCKICIHTRDLYVGSRLEKITEMAGAGWMDSKGQPIKNKEEWQQVYKAMNALPDPHEITAKTEKHSYSMWLREEMKHRECGRILGQGLEPAPGTGHINNGMSGYHY
;
A
#
# COMPACT_ATOMS: atom_id res chain seq x y z
N MET A 1 -6.78 -5.36 16.90
CA MET A 1 -6.06 -6.05 15.80
C MET A 1 -5.10 -5.05 15.17
N LYS A 2 -3.89 -5.49 14.79
CA LYS A 2 -2.89 -4.65 14.11
C LYS A 2 -2.64 -5.21 12.72
N VAL A 3 -2.54 -4.34 11.72
CA VAL A 3 -2.12 -4.68 10.36
C VAL A 3 -0.86 -3.88 10.03
N ASP A 4 0.18 -4.58 9.59
CA ASP A 4 1.38 -3.98 9.02
C ASP A 4 1.27 -4.00 7.49
N ILE A 5 1.44 -2.84 6.86
CA ILE A 5 1.42 -2.68 5.40
C ILE A 5 2.85 -2.42 4.93
N TYR A 6 3.45 -3.38 4.25
CA TYR A 6 4.82 -3.29 3.75
C TYR A 6 4.83 -2.92 2.28
N ILE A 7 5.47 -1.81 1.91
CA ILE A 7 5.37 -1.24 0.56
C ILE A 7 6.73 -1.14 -0.09
N GLU A 8 6.80 -1.58 -1.36
CA GLU A 8 7.97 -1.34 -2.21
C GLU A 8 7.58 -0.97 -3.65
N THR A 9 8.52 -0.31 -4.32
CA THR A 9 8.46 -0.02 -5.76
C THR A 9 9.68 -0.57 -6.48
N SER A 10 9.55 -0.84 -7.78
CA SER A 10 10.66 -1.33 -8.60
C SER A 10 11.79 -0.29 -8.75
N SER A 11 11.51 1.00 -8.56
CA SER A 11 12.48 2.10 -8.70
C SER A 11 12.16 3.28 -7.79
N GLN A 12 13.18 3.77 -7.08
CA GLN A 12 13.12 4.98 -6.24
C GLN A 12 13.54 6.26 -6.99
N PHE A 13 13.69 6.20 -8.32
CA PHE A 13 14.01 7.38 -9.14
C PHE A 13 12.94 8.47 -8.97
N GLN A 14 13.33 9.71 -8.74
CA GLN A 14 12.37 10.76 -8.34
C GLN A 14 11.50 11.28 -9.51
N GLY A 15 11.97 11.14 -10.75
CA GLY A 15 11.24 11.57 -11.95
C GLY A 15 10.04 10.69 -12.31
N LYS A 16 9.22 11.17 -13.25
CA LYS A 16 8.06 10.44 -13.76
C LYS A 16 8.51 9.31 -14.66
N VAL A 17 8.22 8.08 -14.26
CA VAL A 17 8.37 6.86 -15.07
C VAL A 17 7.27 5.89 -14.67
N GLU A 18 7.05 4.88 -15.51
CA GLU A 18 6.26 3.72 -15.10
C GLU A 18 7.07 2.88 -14.11
N ARG A 19 6.46 2.53 -12.97
CA ARG A 19 7.06 1.71 -11.93
C ARG A 19 6.07 0.65 -11.48
N LYS A 20 6.57 -0.56 -11.28
CA LYS A 20 5.84 -1.61 -10.59
C LYS A 20 5.83 -1.27 -9.11
N CYS A 21 4.70 -1.51 -8.47
CA CYS A 21 4.46 -1.28 -7.06
C CYS A 21 3.89 -2.55 -6.45
N GLY A 22 4.25 -2.84 -5.21
CA GLY A 22 3.73 -3.98 -4.50
C GLY A 22 3.66 -3.74 -3.01
N TYR A 23 2.72 -4.43 -2.37
CA TYR A 23 2.62 -4.42 -0.93
C TYR A 23 2.22 -5.78 -0.35
N VAL A 24 2.56 -5.96 0.93
CA VAL A 24 2.10 -7.07 1.76
C VAL A 24 1.31 -6.50 2.94
N LEU A 25 0.06 -6.95 3.09
CA LEU A 25 -0.72 -6.81 4.31
C LEU A 25 -0.37 -7.98 5.21
N SER A 26 0.09 -7.72 6.43
CA SER A 26 0.40 -8.73 7.44
C SER A 26 -0.38 -8.48 8.72
N THR A 27 -0.94 -9.53 9.31
CA THR A 27 -1.58 -9.46 10.62
C THR A 27 -1.25 -10.69 11.45
N LEU A 28 -0.98 -10.48 12.74
CA LEU A 28 -0.74 -11.57 13.68
C LEU A 28 -2.06 -12.00 14.31
N LEU A 29 -2.49 -13.22 13.99
CA LEU A 29 -3.66 -13.87 14.59
C LEU A 29 -3.20 -14.96 15.57
N ARG A 30 -4.14 -15.53 16.33
CA ARG A 30 -3.84 -16.62 17.29
C ARG A 30 -3.15 -17.83 16.65
N GLY A 31 -3.36 -18.07 15.35
CA GLY A 31 -2.78 -19.17 14.59
C GLY A 31 -1.44 -18.86 13.90
N GLY A 32 -0.95 -17.62 13.97
CA GLY A 32 0.27 -17.19 13.28
C GLY A 32 0.09 -15.91 12.47
N GLU A 33 1.11 -15.58 11.68
CA GLU A 33 1.09 -14.45 10.75
C GLU A 33 0.29 -14.82 9.50
N GLU A 34 -0.75 -14.05 9.21
CA GLU A 34 -1.50 -14.13 7.96
C GLU A 34 -1.07 -13.00 7.04
N THR A 35 -0.79 -13.32 5.76
CA THR A 35 -0.33 -12.34 4.78
C THR A 35 -1.16 -12.34 3.50
N ARG A 36 -1.37 -11.15 2.93
CA ARG A 36 -1.94 -10.96 1.58
C ARG A 36 -1.04 -10.02 0.80
N LYS A 37 -0.84 -10.29 -0.48
CA LYS A 37 0.09 -9.52 -1.32
C LYS A 37 -0.58 -9.09 -2.62
N HIS A 38 -0.30 -7.86 -3.03
CA HIS A 38 -0.87 -7.27 -4.23
C HIS A 38 0.21 -6.50 -4.98
N PHE A 39 0.05 -6.42 -6.30
CA PHE A 39 0.95 -5.72 -7.20
C PHE A 39 0.16 -4.90 -8.22
N GLY A 40 0.81 -3.90 -8.80
CA GLY A 40 0.28 -3.09 -9.88
C GLY A 40 1.34 -2.14 -10.43
N THR A 41 0.94 -1.25 -11.31
CA THR A 41 1.81 -0.23 -11.91
C THR A 41 1.30 1.17 -11.65
N VAL A 42 2.23 2.11 -11.55
CA VAL A 42 1.95 3.54 -11.50
C VAL A 42 2.89 4.26 -12.45
N SER A 43 2.33 5.13 -13.29
CA SER A 43 3.10 6.08 -14.09
C SER A 43 3.09 7.44 -13.40
N GLY A 44 4.19 7.77 -12.71
CA GLY A 44 4.25 8.95 -11.85
C GLY A 44 5.59 9.11 -11.16
N THR A 45 5.70 10.07 -10.24
CA THR A 45 6.88 10.20 -9.38
C THR A 45 6.94 9.08 -8.34
N TYR A 46 8.07 8.95 -7.65
CA TYR A 46 8.21 7.99 -6.55
C TYR A 46 7.16 8.20 -5.45
N HIS A 47 6.93 9.45 -5.04
CA HIS A 47 5.92 9.79 -4.02
C HIS A 47 4.50 9.45 -4.46
N GLN A 48 4.14 9.75 -5.71
CA GLN A 48 2.83 9.39 -6.26
C GLN A 48 2.61 7.87 -6.23
N ALA A 49 3.60 7.11 -6.67
CA ALA A 49 3.54 5.65 -6.67
C ALA A 49 3.33 5.08 -5.26
N VAL A 50 4.05 5.58 -4.27
CA VAL A 50 3.89 5.15 -2.87
C VAL A 50 2.51 5.51 -2.33
N LEU A 51 2.02 6.74 -2.56
CA LEU A 51 0.70 7.17 -2.08
C LEU A 51 -0.44 6.35 -2.69
N LEU A 52 -0.42 6.12 -4.00
CA LEU A 52 -1.44 5.30 -4.67
C LEU A 52 -1.38 3.83 -4.23
N THR A 53 -0.18 3.32 -3.90
CA THR A 53 -0.03 1.97 -3.35
C THR A 53 -0.60 1.87 -1.93
N ILE A 54 -0.44 2.91 -1.10
CA ILE A 54 -1.06 2.98 0.22
C ILE A 54 -2.59 3.02 0.09
N ALA A 55 -3.12 3.89 -0.77
CA ALA A 55 -4.57 4.00 -0.98
C ALA A 55 -5.16 2.64 -1.38
N ASP A 56 -4.54 1.97 -2.35
CA ASP A 56 -4.94 0.65 -2.78
C ASP A 56 -4.87 -0.41 -1.66
N ALA A 57 -3.81 -0.39 -0.85
CA ALA A 57 -3.69 -1.30 0.28
C ALA A 57 -4.82 -1.12 1.31
N LEU A 58 -5.19 0.13 1.59
CA LEU A 58 -6.29 0.47 2.50
C LEU A 58 -7.65 0.04 1.93
N GLU A 59 -7.87 0.16 0.61
CA GLU A 59 -9.11 -0.29 -0.04
C GLU A 59 -9.32 -1.81 0.04
N HIS A 60 -8.24 -2.59 0.16
CA HIS A 60 -8.31 -4.04 0.36
C HIS A 60 -8.57 -4.45 1.83
N MET A 61 -8.64 -3.48 2.74
CA MET A 61 -8.95 -3.71 4.15
C MET A 61 -10.46 -3.63 4.38
N THR A 62 -10.99 -4.57 5.16
CA THR A 62 -12.45 -4.71 5.38
C THR A 62 -12.82 -4.63 6.86
N ARG A 63 -11.83 -4.47 7.74
CA ARG A 63 -12.02 -4.53 9.19
C ARG A 63 -11.22 -3.44 9.86
N SER A 64 -11.77 -2.99 10.97
CA SER A 64 -11.14 -1.96 11.78
C SER A 64 -9.89 -2.45 12.50
N CYS A 65 -8.78 -1.71 12.36
CA CYS A 65 -7.52 -2.07 13.00
C CYS A 65 -6.54 -0.89 13.15
N LYS A 66 -5.55 -1.06 14.03
CA LYS A 66 -4.36 -0.19 14.06
C LYS A 66 -3.47 -0.51 12.86
N ILE A 67 -3.06 0.51 12.12
CA ILE A 67 -2.32 0.34 10.86
C ILE A 67 -0.90 0.88 11.04
N CYS A 68 0.09 0.08 10.67
CA CYS A 68 1.50 0.49 10.62
C CYS A 68 1.99 0.36 9.18
N ILE A 69 2.27 1.49 8.53
CA ILE A 69 2.76 1.52 7.15
C ILE A 69 4.28 1.55 7.16
N HIS A 70 4.90 0.56 6.51
CA HIS A 70 6.33 0.49 6.30
C HIS A 70 6.63 0.91 4.87
N THR A 71 7.20 2.11 4.71
CA THR A 71 7.54 2.68 3.41
C THR A 71 8.88 3.39 3.48
N ARG A 72 9.78 3.15 2.53
CA ARG A 72 11.09 3.83 2.48
C ARG A 72 10.99 5.30 2.02
N ASP A 73 9.79 5.78 1.72
CA ASP A 73 9.56 7.17 1.34
C ASP A 73 9.40 8.06 2.56
N LEU A 74 10.46 8.81 2.89
CA LEU A 74 10.49 9.74 4.01
C LEU A 74 9.47 10.87 3.89
N TYR A 75 9.19 11.32 2.66
CA TYR A 75 8.21 12.39 2.41
C TYR A 75 6.80 11.92 2.78
N VAL A 76 6.43 10.70 2.35
CA VAL A 76 5.14 10.10 2.68
C VAL A 76 5.09 9.70 4.15
N GLY A 77 6.11 8.98 4.64
CA GLY A 77 6.17 8.49 6.01
C GLY A 77 6.00 9.57 7.06
N SER A 78 6.67 10.71 6.90
CA SER A 78 6.60 11.84 7.85
C SER A 78 5.26 12.57 7.91
N ARG A 79 4.32 12.27 6.99
CA ARG A 79 3.03 12.98 6.85
C ARG A 79 1.81 12.10 7.06
N LEU A 80 1.97 10.78 7.04
CA LEU A 80 0.86 9.83 7.23
C LEU A 80 0.10 10.08 8.53
N GLU A 81 0.82 10.33 9.62
CA GLU A 81 0.23 10.60 10.95
C GLU A 81 -0.53 11.93 11.00
N LYS A 82 -0.22 12.86 10.09
CA LYS A 82 -0.81 14.20 10.01
C LYS A 82 -1.91 14.31 8.95
N ILE A 83 -2.31 13.20 8.34
CA ILE A 83 -3.24 13.22 7.20
C ILE A 83 -4.59 13.86 7.55
N THR A 84 -5.09 13.64 8.78
CA THR A 84 -6.33 14.25 9.27
C THR A 84 -6.18 15.76 9.50
N GLU A 85 -5.03 16.21 10.00
CA GLU A 85 -4.71 17.64 10.14
C GLU A 85 -4.62 18.31 8.76
N MET A 86 -3.96 17.66 7.80
CA MET A 86 -3.84 18.14 6.43
C MET A 86 -5.21 18.25 5.75
N ALA A 87 -6.11 17.29 6.01
CA ALA A 87 -7.49 17.35 5.55
C ALA A 87 -8.26 18.52 6.18
N GLY A 88 -8.12 18.72 7.50
CA GLY A 88 -8.73 19.83 8.23
C GLY A 88 -8.21 21.21 7.79
N ALA A 89 -6.96 21.28 7.33
CA ALA A 89 -6.36 22.47 6.74
C ALA A 89 -6.70 22.67 5.24
N GLY A 90 -7.62 21.87 4.68
CA GLY A 90 -8.06 21.99 3.30
C GLY A 90 -7.01 21.59 2.26
N TRP A 91 -6.03 20.78 2.65
CA TRP A 91 -4.89 20.37 1.81
C TRP A 91 -4.02 21.54 1.34
N MET A 92 -3.88 22.55 2.20
CA MET A 92 -3.04 23.72 1.95
C MET A 92 -1.81 23.72 2.86
N ASP A 93 -0.71 24.30 2.37
CA ASP A 93 0.46 24.59 3.18
C ASP A 93 0.28 25.89 3.98
N SER A 94 1.28 26.25 4.79
CA SER A 94 1.24 27.47 5.62
C SER A 94 1.21 28.78 4.82
N LYS A 95 1.43 28.72 3.50
CA LYS A 95 1.35 29.85 2.58
C LYS A 95 0.02 29.89 1.81
N GLY A 96 -0.91 28.99 2.13
CA GLY A 96 -2.21 28.88 1.45
C GLY A 96 -2.12 28.24 0.06
N GLN A 97 -1.00 27.60 -0.29
CA GLN A 97 -0.84 26.90 -1.56
C GLN A 97 -1.23 25.43 -1.42
N PRO A 98 -1.78 24.78 -2.45
CA PRO A 98 -2.04 23.35 -2.42
C PRO A 98 -0.77 22.56 -2.10
N ILE A 99 -0.87 21.61 -1.17
CA ILE A 99 0.25 20.71 -0.88
C ILE A 99 0.60 19.88 -2.13
N LYS A 100 1.86 19.48 -2.23
CA LYS A 100 2.28 18.53 -3.28
C LYS A 100 1.57 17.18 -3.10
N ASN A 101 1.17 16.59 -4.23
CA ASN A 101 0.44 15.31 -4.27
C ASN A 101 -0.91 15.35 -3.54
N LYS A 102 -1.59 16.51 -3.60
CA LYS A 102 -2.89 16.71 -2.95
C LYS A 102 -3.88 15.62 -3.37
N GLU A 103 -3.96 15.33 -4.67
CA GLU A 103 -4.91 14.37 -5.23
C GLU A 103 -4.64 12.96 -4.68
N GLU A 104 -3.38 12.53 -4.61
CA GLU A 104 -3.04 11.21 -4.06
C GLU A 104 -3.22 11.14 -2.54
N TRP A 105 -2.93 12.22 -1.81
CA TRP A 105 -3.23 12.31 -0.38
C TRP A 105 -4.73 12.23 -0.09
N GLN A 106 -5.56 12.85 -0.92
CA GLN A 106 -7.01 12.74 -0.82
C GLN A 106 -7.50 11.31 -1.04
N GLN A 107 -6.88 10.55 -1.95
CA GLN A 107 -7.20 9.13 -2.15
C GLN A 107 -6.86 8.30 -0.91
N VAL A 108 -5.66 8.49 -0.34
CA VAL A 108 -5.27 7.80 0.92
C VAL A 108 -6.25 8.14 2.04
N TYR A 109 -6.60 9.42 2.20
CA TYR A 109 -7.54 9.86 3.22
C TYR A 109 -8.94 9.29 2.99
N LYS A 110 -9.43 9.26 1.75
CA LYS A 110 -10.72 8.65 1.41
C LYS A 110 -10.73 7.16 1.76
N ALA A 111 -9.70 6.41 1.35
CA ALA A 111 -9.58 4.98 1.64
C ALA A 111 -9.51 4.70 3.16
N MET A 112 -8.78 5.54 3.90
CA MET A 112 -8.71 5.45 5.36
C MET A 112 -10.08 5.65 6.02
N ASN A 113 -10.85 6.65 5.59
CA ASN A 113 -12.16 6.97 6.19
C ASN A 113 -13.30 6.09 5.67
N ALA A 114 -13.06 5.24 4.66
CA ALA A 114 -14.04 4.25 4.21
C ALA A 114 -14.12 3.04 5.17
N LEU A 115 -13.16 2.92 6.09
CA LEU A 115 -13.13 1.82 7.04
C LEU A 115 -14.08 2.09 8.23
N PRO A 116 -14.66 1.05 8.86
CA PRO A 116 -15.84 1.20 9.72
C PRO A 116 -15.63 1.94 11.05
N ASP A 117 -14.40 1.98 11.58
CA ASP A 117 -14.08 2.63 12.85
C ASP A 117 -12.83 3.52 12.72
N PRO A 118 -12.56 4.42 13.69
CA PRO A 118 -11.32 5.19 13.71
C PRO A 118 -10.08 4.29 13.67
N HIS A 119 -9.09 4.68 12.87
CA HIS A 119 -7.81 4.00 12.77
C HIS A 119 -6.68 4.92 13.13
N GLU A 120 -5.76 4.37 13.93
CA GLU A 120 -4.47 4.97 14.20
C GLU A 120 -3.51 4.47 13.11
N ILE A 121 -3.03 5.40 12.29
CA ILE A 121 -1.97 5.15 11.31
C ILE A 121 -0.66 5.62 11.91
N THR A 122 0.34 4.75 11.86
CA THR A 122 1.75 5.08 12.15
C THR A 122 2.61 4.73 10.94
N ALA A 123 3.78 5.34 10.83
CA ALA A 123 4.71 5.08 9.73
C ALA A 123 6.10 4.65 10.22
N LYS A 124 6.70 3.71 9.49
CA LYS A 124 8.11 3.32 9.65
C LYS A 124 8.82 3.45 8.32
N THR A 125 9.98 4.11 8.33
CA THR A 125 10.71 4.46 7.10
C THR A 125 11.96 3.63 6.84
N GLU A 126 12.20 2.64 7.68
CA GLU A 126 13.33 1.72 7.56
C GLU A 126 13.05 0.61 6.54
N LYS A 127 14.11 -0.11 6.16
CA LYS A 127 13.96 -1.36 5.42
C LYS A 127 13.18 -2.36 6.28
N HIS A 128 12.29 -3.12 5.65
CA HIS A 128 11.41 -4.07 6.33
C HIS A 128 11.64 -5.50 5.82
N SER A 129 11.06 -6.47 6.52
CA SER A 129 11.21 -7.91 6.26
C SER A 129 10.89 -8.29 4.81
N TYR A 130 9.86 -7.67 4.23
CA TYR A 130 9.40 -7.95 2.85
C TYR A 130 10.12 -7.16 1.75
N SER A 131 11.05 -6.23 2.05
CA SER A 131 11.57 -5.30 1.03
C SER A 131 12.30 -6.02 -0.11
N MET A 132 13.15 -7.01 0.21
CA MET A 132 13.89 -7.77 -0.80
C MET A 132 12.95 -8.64 -1.64
N TRP A 133 12.01 -9.32 -0.97
CA TRP A 133 11.06 -10.22 -1.61
C TRP A 133 10.13 -9.49 -2.58
N LEU A 134 9.54 -8.36 -2.17
CA LEU A 134 8.69 -7.54 -3.06
C LEU A 134 9.43 -7.08 -4.32
N ARG A 135 10.68 -6.63 -4.16
CA ARG A 135 11.52 -6.21 -5.30
C ARG A 135 11.82 -7.36 -6.26
N GLU A 136 12.05 -8.56 -5.74
CA GLU A 136 12.32 -9.72 -6.57
C GLU A 136 11.06 -10.19 -7.30
N GLU A 137 9.91 -10.27 -6.63
CA GLU A 137 8.62 -10.61 -7.27
C GLU A 137 8.28 -9.67 -8.43
N MET A 138 8.52 -8.37 -8.26
CA MET A 138 8.26 -7.37 -9.31
C MET A 138 9.15 -7.55 -10.56
N LYS A 139 10.32 -8.20 -10.45
CA LYS A 139 11.14 -8.50 -11.64
C LYS A 139 10.49 -9.57 -12.50
N HIS A 140 9.95 -10.62 -11.87
CA HIS A 140 9.42 -11.81 -12.54
C HIS A 140 7.94 -11.72 -12.89
N ARG A 141 7.18 -10.78 -12.31
CA ARG A 141 5.75 -10.59 -12.59
C ARG A 141 5.48 -9.56 -13.68
N GLU A 142 4.57 -9.87 -14.59
CA GLU A 142 3.83 -8.86 -15.33
C GLU A 142 2.77 -8.24 -14.41
N CYS A 143 2.74 -6.91 -14.32
CA CYS A 143 1.80 -6.17 -13.49
C CYS A 143 0.86 -5.38 -14.39
N GLY A 144 -0.22 -6.01 -14.85
CA GLY A 144 -1.18 -5.38 -15.78
C GLY A 144 -2.15 -4.40 -15.12
N ARG A 145 -2.29 -4.43 -13.79
CA ARG A 145 -3.24 -3.57 -13.05
C ARG A 145 -2.64 -2.20 -12.77
N ILE A 146 -3.30 -1.15 -13.23
CA ILE A 146 -2.94 0.24 -12.95
C ILE A 146 -3.51 0.65 -11.58
N LEU A 147 -2.67 1.17 -10.68
CA LEU A 147 -3.12 1.67 -9.38
C LEU A 147 -3.65 3.10 -9.48
N GLY A 148 -4.59 3.47 -8.62
CA GLY A 148 -5.16 4.81 -8.54
C GLY A 148 -6.33 5.10 -9.51
N GLN A 149 -6.81 4.09 -10.24
CA GLN A 149 -8.00 4.19 -11.10
C GLN A 149 -9.29 3.64 -10.44
N GLY A 150 -9.22 3.24 -9.17
CA GLY A 150 -10.28 2.51 -8.46
C GLY A 150 -10.16 0.99 -8.66
N LEU A 151 -10.80 0.22 -7.76
CA LEU A 151 -10.79 -1.24 -7.79
C LEU A 151 -11.39 -1.80 -9.09
N GLU A 152 -10.53 -2.36 -9.95
CA GLU A 152 -10.92 -3.38 -10.92
C GLU A 152 -11.48 -4.62 -10.17
N PRO A 153 -12.52 -5.30 -10.68
CA PRO A 153 -13.08 -6.49 -10.04
C PRO A 153 -12.01 -7.55 -9.82
N ALA A 154 -12.02 -8.15 -8.63
CA ALA A 154 -10.99 -9.10 -8.20
C ALA A 154 -10.79 -10.23 -9.22
N PRO A 155 -9.56 -10.49 -9.71
CA PRO A 155 -9.28 -11.78 -10.33
C PRO A 155 -9.48 -12.86 -9.28
N GLY A 156 -10.26 -13.87 -9.63
CA GLY A 156 -10.72 -14.93 -8.75
C GLY A 156 -9.62 -15.46 -7.84
N THR A 157 -9.98 -15.68 -6.57
CA THR A 157 -9.16 -16.32 -5.55
C THR A 157 -8.59 -17.64 -6.06
N GLY A 158 -7.36 -17.60 -6.58
CA GLY A 158 -6.57 -18.78 -6.87
C GLY A 158 -6.16 -19.42 -5.55
N HIS A 159 -6.97 -20.36 -5.07
CA HIS A 159 -6.56 -21.33 -4.06
C HIS A 159 -5.40 -22.15 -4.63
N ILE A 160 -4.19 -21.92 -4.13
CA ILE A 160 -3.07 -22.85 -4.31
C ILE A 160 -3.31 -24.01 -3.32
N ASN A 161 -4.07 -25.01 -3.78
CA ASN A 161 -4.13 -26.29 -3.10
C ASN A 161 -2.84 -27.04 -3.41
N ASN A 162 -1.95 -27.13 -2.42
CA ASN A 162 -0.80 -28.01 -2.47
C ASN A 162 -1.28 -29.46 -2.28
N GLY A 163 -1.76 -30.06 -3.37
CA GLY A 163 -2.23 -31.44 -3.43
C GLY A 163 -1.10 -32.39 -3.80
N MET A 164 -0.42 -32.92 -2.78
CA MET A 164 0.49 -34.05 -2.90
C MET A 164 -0.29 -35.25 -3.46
N SER A 165 -0.15 -35.55 -4.75
CA SER A 165 -0.73 -36.76 -5.34
C SER A 165 0.21 -37.93 -5.07
N GLY A 166 -0.25 -38.85 -4.22
CA GLY A 166 0.36 -40.17 -4.06
C GLY A 166 0.33 -40.95 -5.38
N TYR A 167 1.38 -41.71 -5.62
CA TYR A 167 1.42 -42.73 -6.66
C TYR A 167 0.91 -44.04 -6.07
N HIS A 168 -0.17 -44.56 -6.63
CA HIS A 168 -0.53 -45.98 -6.60
C HIS A 168 -0.83 -46.38 -8.05
N TYR A 169 0.12 -47.07 -8.68
CA TYR A 169 0.02 -48.46 -9.14
C TYR A 169 1.39 -48.89 -9.67
#